data_AF-A0A7S4Q5M3-F1
#
_entry.id   AF-A0A7S4Q5M3-F1
#
_cell.length_a   1.000
_cell.length_b   1.000
_cell.length_c   1.000
_cell.angle_alpha   90.00
_cell.angle_beta   90.00
_cell.angle_gamma   90.00
#
_symmetry.space_group_name_H-M   'P 1'
#
loop_
_entity.id
_entity.type
_entity.pdbx_description
1 polymer ?
#
loop_
_entity_poly.entity_id
_entity_poly.type
_entity_poly.pdbx_seq_one_letter_code
_entity_poly.pdbx_strand_id
1 'polypeptide(L)'
;DSVVTDGALGKREDGVFSAIPDSSSLCGRTILHYRGASFNGTPSLPKEASPSLRGGKLRLNEAVQLLEALRSAMATRDVQRRMENLARGGGPWTQMGQNKIIREEWEPVLSRFDIPTTEMGYKTAKLSIKAHGSSDSIRLLAHEVEHLCRYELGSYFEIPLGEGEEDCSPS
;
A
#
# COMPACT_ATOMS: atom_id res chain seq x y z
N ASP A 1 -49.81 13.74 -29.71
CA ASP A 1 -50.86 12.74 -29.91
C ASP A 1 -50.60 12.02 -31.23
N SER A 2 -50.20 10.74 -31.18
CA SER A 2 -49.96 9.73 -32.25
C SER A 2 -48.91 8.73 -31.72
N VAL A 3 -49.34 7.61 -31.10
CA VAL A 3 -49.56 6.27 -31.69
C VAL A 3 -48.26 5.59 -32.12
N VAL A 4 -47.87 4.49 -31.44
CA VAL A 4 -47.86 3.09 -31.94
C VAL A 4 -47.63 2.14 -30.74
N THR A 5 -48.61 1.28 -30.48
CA THR A 5 -48.49 -0.03 -29.82
C THR A 5 -48.31 -1.10 -30.89
N ASP A 6 -47.43 -2.10 -30.70
CA ASP A 6 -47.73 -3.54 -30.91
C ASP A 6 -46.50 -4.47 -30.72
N GLY A 7 -46.76 -5.66 -30.15
CA GLY A 7 -46.06 -6.94 -30.42
C GLY A 7 -44.68 -7.19 -29.79
N ALA A 8 -44.30 -8.37 -29.29
CA ALA A 8 -44.92 -9.69 -29.30
C ALA A 8 -44.27 -10.64 -28.27
N LEU A 9 -45.08 -11.58 -27.78
CA LEU A 9 -44.71 -12.82 -27.09
C LEU A 9 -43.90 -13.76 -28.00
N GLY A 10 -42.95 -14.52 -27.46
CA GLY A 10 -42.34 -15.66 -28.15
C GLY A 10 -41.51 -16.56 -27.22
N LYS A 11 -41.93 -17.81 -27.09
CA LYS A 11 -41.42 -18.88 -26.21
C LYS A 11 -40.37 -19.78 -26.89
N ARG A 12 -39.54 -20.42 -26.05
CA ARG A 12 -39.02 -21.82 -26.08
C ARG A 12 -37.96 -22.24 -27.13
N GLU A 13 -36.81 -22.73 -26.65
CA GLU A 13 -36.29 -24.14 -26.65
C GLU A 13 -35.42 -24.36 -27.92
N ASP A 14 -34.14 -24.75 -27.83
CA ASP A 14 -33.65 -26.12 -27.62
C ASP A 14 -32.11 -26.19 -27.43
N GLY A 15 -31.64 -27.21 -26.68
CA GLY A 15 -30.30 -27.84 -26.80
C GLY A 15 -29.36 -27.70 -25.59
N VAL A 16 -29.39 -28.55 -24.54
CA VAL A 16 -28.77 -29.91 -24.39
C VAL A 16 -27.23 -29.83 -24.46
N PHE A 17 -26.37 -30.30 -23.55
CA PHE A 17 -26.41 -31.26 -22.42
C PHE A 17 -25.14 -31.09 -21.54
N SER A 18 -25.24 -31.46 -20.25
CA SER A 18 -24.29 -32.17 -19.34
C SER A 18 -22.76 -32.18 -19.62
N ALA A 19 -21.84 -32.26 -18.65
CA ALA A 19 -21.90 -32.85 -17.31
C ALA A 19 -20.72 -32.34 -16.44
N ILE A 20 -20.93 -32.38 -15.12
CA ILE A 20 -19.87 -32.50 -14.11
C ILE A 20 -19.21 -33.89 -14.24
N PRO A 21 -17.92 -34.03 -13.92
CA PRO A 21 -17.55 -35.21 -13.14
C PRO A 21 -16.69 -34.89 -11.92
N ASP A 22 -17.16 -35.43 -10.80
CA ASP A 22 -16.44 -35.66 -9.55
C ASP A 22 -15.66 -36.98 -9.65
N SER A 23 -14.44 -36.96 -9.13
CA SER A 23 -13.71 -38.03 -8.42
C SER A 23 -13.41 -39.41 -9.07
N SER A 24 -12.16 -39.81 -8.83
CA SER A 24 -11.63 -41.18 -8.69
C SER A 24 -11.29 -41.99 -9.95
N SER A 25 -9.99 -42.26 -10.15
CA SER A 25 -9.40 -43.62 -10.02
C SER A 25 -8.17 -43.85 -10.93
N LEU A 26 -7.01 -44.01 -10.27
CA LEU A 26 -5.96 -45.02 -10.49
C LEU A 26 -5.64 -45.46 -11.94
N CYS A 27 -4.42 -45.17 -12.41
CA CYS A 27 -3.30 -46.12 -12.38
C CYS A 27 -2.13 -45.62 -13.27
N GLY A 28 -0.92 -45.64 -12.72
CA GLY A 28 0.29 -45.21 -13.42
C GLY A 28 1.50 -45.26 -12.50
N ARG A 29 1.79 -46.45 -11.99
CA ARG A 29 2.94 -46.76 -11.13
C ARG A 29 4.24 -46.40 -11.85
N THR A 30 5.11 -45.63 -11.20
CA THR A 30 6.56 -45.86 -11.28
C THR A 30 7.08 -45.92 -9.86
N ILE A 31 7.69 -47.05 -9.55
CA ILE A 31 8.26 -47.43 -8.27
C ILE A 31 9.71 -46.98 -8.28
N LEU A 32 10.10 -46.12 -7.33
CA LEU A 32 11.49 -45.99 -6.91
C LEU A 32 11.57 -46.46 -5.45
N HIS A 33 12.14 -47.64 -5.27
CA HIS A 33 12.50 -48.17 -3.97
C HIS A 33 13.63 -47.30 -3.38
N TYR A 34 13.39 -46.64 -2.25
CA TYR A 34 14.46 -46.29 -1.32
C TYR A 34 14.20 -46.94 0.02
N ARG A 35 15.04 -47.94 0.30
CA ARG A 35 15.17 -48.67 1.54
C ARG A 35 16.14 -47.89 2.43
N GLY A 36 15.66 -47.48 3.60
CA GLY A 36 16.45 -47.35 4.83
C GLY A 36 17.46 -46.21 4.92
N ALA A 37 17.08 -45.15 5.62
CA ALA A 37 17.98 -44.49 6.55
C ALA A 37 17.14 -43.98 7.73
N SER A 38 17.37 -44.58 8.90
CA SER A 38 16.87 -44.10 10.18
C SER A 38 17.49 -42.72 10.44
N PHE A 39 16.67 -41.68 10.53
CA PHE A 39 17.10 -40.39 11.08
C PHE A 39 16.16 -40.02 12.21
N ASN A 40 16.63 -40.28 13.43
CA ASN A 40 16.26 -39.48 14.59
C ASN A 40 16.71 -38.04 14.30
N GLY A 41 15.78 -37.22 13.83
CA GLY A 41 15.94 -35.79 13.68
C GLY A 41 14.63 -35.14 14.08
N THR A 42 14.64 -34.48 15.22
CA THR A 42 13.59 -33.59 15.73
C THR A 42 12.89 -32.84 14.59
N PRO A 43 11.55 -32.73 14.57
CA PRO A 43 10.90 -31.75 13.72
C PRO A 43 11.28 -30.37 14.24
N SER A 44 12.32 -29.78 13.64
CA SER A 44 12.54 -28.34 13.74
C SER A 44 11.28 -27.68 13.22
N LEU A 45 10.55 -27.04 14.13
CA LEU A 45 9.47 -26.11 13.82
C LEU A 45 9.86 -25.29 12.57
N PRO A 46 8.91 -24.95 11.68
CA PRO A 46 9.11 -23.78 10.86
C PRO A 46 9.47 -22.66 11.83
N LYS A 47 10.68 -22.12 11.65
CA LYS A 47 11.11 -20.88 12.29
C LYS A 47 10.17 -19.82 11.73
N GLU A 48 8.96 -19.76 12.29
CA GLU A 48 8.11 -18.60 12.32
C GLU A 48 9.04 -17.56 12.94
N ALA A 49 9.67 -16.79 12.05
CA ALA A 49 10.50 -15.69 12.42
C ALA A 49 9.59 -14.84 13.30
N SER A 50 9.84 -14.91 14.61
CA SER A 50 9.20 -14.06 15.59
C SER A 50 9.24 -12.67 14.96
N PRO A 51 8.10 -11.98 14.78
CA PRO A 51 8.09 -10.66 14.16
C PRO A 51 9.00 -9.80 15.03
N SER A 52 10.22 -9.59 14.55
CA SER A 52 11.14 -8.69 15.19
C SER A 52 10.46 -7.35 14.98
N LEU A 53 9.93 -6.79 16.07
CA LEU A 53 9.62 -5.38 16.14
C LEU A 53 10.89 -4.65 15.72
N ARG A 54 11.03 -4.33 14.43
CA ARG A 54 12.05 -3.41 13.95
C ARG A 54 11.61 -2.00 14.35
N GLY A 55 11.41 -1.79 15.65
CA GLY A 55 11.33 -0.50 16.31
C GLY A 55 12.71 0.16 16.41
N GLY A 56 13.58 -0.12 15.44
CA GLY A 56 14.90 0.48 15.30
C GLY A 56 14.87 1.62 14.29
N LYS A 57 15.83 2.53 14.40
CA LYS A 57 16.06 3.63 13.45
C LYS A 57 16.19 3.06 12.03
N LEU A 58 15.39 3.58 11.08
CA LEU A 58 15.50 3.19 9.66
C LEU A 58 16.90 3.50 9.13
N ARG A 59 17.45 2.59 8.32
CA ARG A 59 18.66 2.89 7.54
C ARG A 59 18.32 3.86 6.42
N LEU A 60 19.34 4.54 5.86
CA LEU A 60 19.13 5.51 4.78
C LEU A 60 18.40 4.90 3.58
N ASN A 61 18.82 3.71 3.14
CA ASN A 61 18.18 3.00 2.03
C ASN A 61 16.73 2.56 2.33
N GLU A 62 16.43 2.24 3.59
CA GLU A 62 15.07 1.89 4.04
C GLU A 62 14.20 3.14 4.07
N ALA A 63 14.73 4.28 4.52
CA ALA A 63 14.03 5.56 4.49
C ALA A 63 13.73 6.03 3.06
N VAL A 64 14.67 5.84 2.12
CA VAL A 64 14.43 6.11 0.69
C VAL A 64 13.30 5.23 0.15
N GLN A 65 13.39 3.90 0.34
CA GLN A 65 12.35 2.98 -0.14
C GLN A 65 10.98 3.25 0.50
N LEU A 66 10.96 3.64 1.77
CA LEU A 66 9.74 4.02 2.48
C LEU A 66 9.10 5.26 1.85
N LEU A 67 9.90 6.30 1.58
CA LEU A 67 9.43 7.52 0.91
C LEU A 67 8.98 7.26 -0.53
N GLU A 68 9.66 6.41 -1.29
CA GLU A 68 9.25 6.02 -2.65
C GLU A 68 7.92 5.26 -2.65
N ALA A 69 7.74 4.33 -1.71
CA ALA A 69 6.49 3.60 -1.55
C ALA A 69 5.33 4.54 -1.19
N LEU A 70 5.59 5.48 -0.28
CA LEU A 70 4.61 6.48 0.12
C LEU A 70 4.27 7.46 -1.02
N ARG A 71 5.28 7.97 -1.73
CA ARG A 71 5.10 8.78 -2.93
C ARG A 71 4.21 8.06 -3.94
N SER A 72 4.48 6.78 -4.18
CA SER A 72 3.70 5.97 -5.14
C SER A 72 2.24 5.80 -4.70
N ALA A 73 1.99 5.59 -3.41
CA ALA A 73 0.63 5.51 -2.86
C ALA A 73 -0.11 6.86 -3.00
N MET A 74 0.56 7.95 -2.62
CA MET A 74 -0.01 9.30 -2.66
C MET A 74 -0.22 9.82 -4.09
N ALA A 75 0.61 9.42 -5.05
CA ALA A 75 0.52 9.87 -6.44
C ALA A 75 -0.62 9.21 -7.24
N THR A 76 -1.37 8.28 -6.65
CA THR A 76 -2.50 7.65 -7.34
C THR A 76 -3.60 8.67 -7.65
N ARG A 77 -4.23 8.52 -8.83
CA ARG A 77 -5.30 9.43 -9.28
C ARG A 77 -6.49 9.49 -8.31
N ASP A 78 -6.77 8.41 -7.60
CA ASP A 78 -7.83 8.37 -6.60
C ASP A 78 -7.48 9.24 -5.38
N VAL A 79 -6.30 9.04 -4.80
CA VAL A 79 -5.83 9.81 -3.64
C VAL A 79 -5.73 11.29 -3.98
N GLN A 80 -5.16 11.64 -5.13
CA GLN A 80 -5.05 13.05 -5.56
C GLN A 80 -6.41 13.70 -5.75
N ARG A 81 -7.39 12.97 -6.30
CA ARG A 81 -8.77 13.47 -6.42
C ARG A 81 -9.42 13.66 -5.05
N ARG A 82 -9.20 12.74 -4.09
CA ARG A 82 -9.68 12.88 -2.71
C ARG A 82 -9.07 14.11 -2.04
N MET A 83 -7.77 14.34 -2.21
CA MET A 83 -7.06 15.52 -1.71
C MET A 83 -7.58 16.82 -2.31
N GLU A 84 -7.78 16.87 -3.63
CA GLU A 84 -8.33 18.05 -4.33
C GLU A 84 -9.77 18.36 -3.91
N ASN A 85 -10.62 17.34 -3.80
CA ASN A 85 -12.00 17.51 -3.35
C ASN A 85 -12.05 18.08 -1.93
N LEU A 86 -11.16 17.62 -1.06
CA LEU A 86 -11.05 18.12 0.30
C LEU A 86 -10.55 19.57 0.34
N ALA A 87 -9.52 19.90 -0.43
CA ALA A 87 -9.00 21.25 -0.54
C ALA A 87 -10.05 22.25 -1.09
N ARG A 88 -10.83 21.82 -2.09
CA ARG A 88 -11.91 22.64 -2.68
C ARG A 88 -13.10 22.82 -1.74
N GLY A 89 -13.39 21.84 -0.88
CA GLY A 89 -14.47 21.95 0.10
C GLY A 89 -14.21 23.04 1.14
N GLY A 90 -12.93 23.27 1.48
CA GLY A 90 -12.51 24.28 2.44
C GLY A 90 -13.02 24.02 3.86
N GLY A 91 -12.50 24.80 4.81
CA GLY A 91 -12.99 24.83 6.19
C GLY A 91 -12.12 24.12 7.22
N PRO A 92 -12.53 24.16 8.50
CA PRO A 92 -11.69 23.79 9.64
C PRO A 92 -11.35 22.28 9.70
N TRP A 93 -12.09 21.45 8.99
CA TRP A 93 -11.89 19.99 8.96
C TRP A 93 -10.96 19.52 7.84
N THR A 94 -10.46 20.43 7.00
CA THR A 94 -9.59 20.10 5.85
C THR A 94 -8.32 19.38 6.30
N GLN A 95 -7.63 19.90 7.31
CA GLN A 95 -6.41 19.28 7.82
C GLN A 95 -6.67 17.91 8.46
N MET A 96 -7.80 17.75 9.16
CA MET A 96 -8.20 16.46 9.74
C MET A 96 -8.50 15.42 8.64
N GLY A 97 -9.17 15.83 7.56
CA GLY A 97 -9.41 14.97 6.40
C GLY A 97 -8.12 14.60 5.66
N GLN A 98 -7.17 15.54 5.51
CA GLN A 98 -5.88 15.28 4.86
C GLN A 98 -5.09 14.26 5.66
N ASN A 99 -5.00 14.46 6.98
CA ASN A 99 -4.37 13.51 7.90
C ASN A 99 -5.01 12.12 7.84
N LYS A 100 -6.33 12.04 7.66
CA LYS A 100 -7.04 10.77 7.51
C LYS A 100 -6.62 10.05 6.23
N ILE A 101 -6.64 10.73 5.08
CA ILE A 101 -6.21 10.15 3.79
C ILE A 101 -4.75 9.69 3.89
N ILE A 102 -3.88 10.54 4.44
CA ILE A 102 -2.46 10.20 4.62
C ILE A 102 -2.31 8.96 5.48
N ARG A 103 -3.01 8.87 6.61
CA ARG A 103 -2.95 7.69 7.49
C ARG A 103 -3.41 6.42 6.77
N GLU A 104 -4.49 6.48 6.00
CA GLU A 104 -5.00 5.34 5.21
C GLU A 104 -3.96 4.82 4.21
N GLU A 105 -3.23 5.71 3.53
CA GLU A 105 -2.19 5.33 2.56
C GLU A 105 -0.88 4.92 3.23
N TRP A 106 -0.61 5.44 4.42
CA TRP A 106 0.62 5.22 5.17
C TRP A 106 0.61 3.89 5.93
N GLU A 107 -0.56 3.44 6.39
CA GLU A 107 -0.76 2.16 7.06
C GLU A 107 -0.24 0.95 6.27
N PRO A 108 -0.66 0.71 5.01
CA PRO A 108 -0.15 -0.41 4.22
C PRO A 108 1.33 -0.26 3.88
N VAL A 109 1.84 0.97 3.80
CA VAL A 109 3.27 1.23 3.58
C VAL A 109 4.07 0.80 4.81
N LEU A 110 3.73 1.28 6.02
CA LEU A 110 4.44 0.89 7.26
C LEU A 110 4.39 -0.61 7.51
N SER A 111 3.26 -1.24 7.24
CA SER A 111 3.12 -2.69 7.39
C SER A 111 4.09 -3.47 6.51
N ARG A 112 4.49 -2.96 5.33
CA ARG A 112 5.48 -3.61 4.45
C ARG A 112 6.92 -3.51 4.97
N PHE A 113 7.20 -2.53 5.83
CA PHE A 113 8.51 -2.30 6.44
C PHE A 113 8.59 -2.80 7.89
N ASP A 114 7.62 -3.61 8.32
CA ASP A 114 7.50 -4.12 9.70
C ASP A 114 7.47 -3.02 10.78
N ILE A 115 6.97 -1.84 10.42
CA ILE A 115 6.78 -0.73 11.34
C ILE A 115 5.35 -0.80 11.90
N PRO A 116 5.16 -0.73 13.24
CA PRO A 116 3.83 -0.75 13.83
C PRO A 116 2.93 0.38 13.28
N THR A 117 1.69 0.07 12.92
CA THR A 117 0.68 1.04 12.45
C THR A 117 0.00 1.78 13.60
N THR A 118 0.74 2.02 14.68
CA THR A 118 0.33 2.79 15.85
C THR A 118 0.83 4.22 15.74
N GLU A 119 0.23 5.16 16.46
CA GLU A 119 0.68 6.56 16.49
C GLU A 119 2.19 6.70 16.76
N MET A 120 2.73 5.87 17.67
CA MET A 120 4.15 5.83 17.96
C MET A 120 5.00 5.33 16.78
N GLY A 121 4.48 4.37 16.00
CA GLY A 121 5.16 3.86 14.81
C GLY A 121 5.21 4.91 13.69
N TYR A 122 4.12 5.63 13.45
CA TYR A 122 4.13 6.79 12.53
C TYR A 122 5.16 7.83 12.97
N LYS A 123 5.19 8.18 14.26
CA LYS A 123 6.17 9.13 14.81
C LYS A 123 7.61 8.64 14.65
N THR A 124 7.86 7.35 14.91
CA THR A 124 9.18 6.74 14.76
C THR A 124 9.66 6.75 13.30
N ALA A 125 8.76 6.45 12.36
CA ALA A 125 9.05 6.51 10.94
C ALA A 125 9.41 7.93 10.50
N LYS A 126 8.59 8.94 10.88
CA LYS A 126 8.85 10.35 10.59
C LYS A 126 10.19 10.83 11.17
N LEU A 127 10.46 10.52 12.44
CA LEU A 127 11.74 10.87 13.09
C LEU A 127 12.94 10.18 12.42
N SER A 128 12.78 8.94 11.97
CA SER A 128 13.84 8.23 11.25
C SER A 128 14.12 8.85 9.88
N ILE A 129 13.09 9.26 9.14
CA ILE A 129 13.22 10.01 7.88
C ILE A 129 13.93 11.35 8.13
N LYS A 130 13.46 12.13 9.12
CA LYS A 130 14.06 13.41 9.51
C LYS A 130 15.54 13.28 9.85
N ALA A 131 15.92 12.21 10.55
CA ALA A 131 17.31 11.95 10.92
C ALA A 131 18.25 11.77 9.71
N HIS A 132 17.71 11.51 8.51
CA HIS A 132 18.45 11.42 7.25
C HIS A 132 18.21 12.64 6.34
N GLY A 133 17.55 13.69 6.82
CA GLY A 133 17.17 14.87 6.01
C GLY A 133 18.35 15.68 5.45
N SER A 134 19.58 15.45 5.92
CA SER A 134 20.78 16.01 5.30
C SER A 134 21.13 15.36 3.95
N SER A 135 20.52 14.22 3.60
CA SER A 135 20.64 13.60 2.29
C SER A 135 19.70 14.25 1.29
N ASP A 136 20.23 14.71 0.16
CA ASP A 136 19.44 15.34 -0.90
C ASP A 136 18.35 14.43 -1.45
N SER A 137 18.63 13.12 -1.58
CA SER A 137 17.62 12.15 -2.03
C SER A 137 16.44 12.04 -1.06
N ILE A 138 16.69 12.06 0.26
CA ILE A 138 15.63 12.01 1.27
C ILE A 138 14.84 13.32 1.25
N ARG A 139 15.54 14.45 1.18
CA ARG A 139 14.93 15.78 1.14
C ARG A 139 13.99 15.94 -0.04
N LEU A 140 14.47 15.69 -1.26
CA LEU A 140 13.68 15.78 -2.48
C LEU A 140 12.44 14.87 -2.42
N LEU A 141 12.61 13.61 -2.02
CA LEU A 141 11.49 12.67 -1.91
C LEU A 141 10.49 13.07 -0.81
N ALA A 142 10.97 13.58 0.33
CA ALA A 142 10.10 14.07 1.40
C ALA A 142 9.26 15.27 0.95
N HIS A 143 9.88 16.23 0.26
CA HIS A 143 9.21 17.41 -0.30
C HIS A 143 8.23 17.03 -1.41
N GLU A 144 8.56 16.08 -2.28
CA GLU A 144 7.61 15.54 -3.27
C GLU A 144 6.39 14.93 -2.59
N VAL A 145 6.58 14.16 -1.51
CA VAL A 145 5.47 13.59 -0.73
C VAL A 145 4.64 14.69 -0.07
N GLU A 146 5.27 15.69 0.55
CA GLU A 146 4.58 16.84 1.15
C GLU A 146 3.72 17.58 0.14
N HIS A 147 4.26 17.83 -1.05
CA HIS A 147 3.54 18.45 -2.15
C HIS A 147 2.31 17.62 -2.56
N LEU A 148 2.47 16.30 -2.73
CA LEU A 148 1.36 15.38 -3.03
C LEU A 148 0.31 15.35 -1.91
N CYS A 149 0.72 15.58 -0.68
CA CYS A 149 -0.15 15.66 0.49
C CYS A 149 -0.80 17.04 0.69
N ARG A 150 -0.45 18.04 -0.14
CA ARG A 150 -0.88 19.44 -0.01
C ARG A 150 -0.41 20.10 1.30
N TYR A 151 0.77 19.72 1.77
CA TYR A 151 1.49 20.39 2.86
C TYR A 151 2.47 21.41 2.29
N GLU A 152 2.78 22.44 3.08
CA GLU A 152 3.93 23.30 2.84
C GLU A 152 5.21 22.47 2.90
N LEU A 153 6.17 22.79 2.04
CA LEU A 153 7.42 22.03 1.96
C LEU A 153 8.21 22.18 3.26
N GLY A 154 8.69 21.05 3.76
CA GLY A 154 9.41 20.94 5.03
C GLY A 154 8.52 20.94 6.28
N SER A 155 7.20 21.09 6.16
CA SER A 155 6.32 21.17 7.33
C SER A 155 5.96 19.81 7.93
N TYR A 156 5.79 18.77 7.11
CA TYR A 156 5.31 17.47 7.57
C TYR A 156 6.44 16.62 8.13
N PHE A 157 7.55 16.50 7.40
CA PHE A 157 8.73 15.73 7.82
C PHE A 157 9.71 16.54 8.66
N GLU A 158 9.51 17.87 8.76
CA GLU A 158 10.38 18.81 9.46
C GLU A 158 11.81 18.80 8.88
N ILE A 159 11.92 18.68 7.55
CA ILE A 159 13.17 18.73 6.79
C ILE A 159 13.22 20.09 6.09
N PRO A 160 14.26 20.91 6.29
CA PRO A 160 14.33 22.23 5.66
C PRO A 160 14.58 22.14 4.15
N LEU A 161 14.05 23.13 3.42
CA LEU A 161 14.36 23.39 2.01
C LEU A 161 15.89 23.49 1.81
N GLY A 162 16.38 22.87 0.75
CA GLY A 162 17.74 23.05 0.26
C GLY A 162 17.92 24.41 -0.43
N GLU A 163 19.18 24.82 -0.63
CA GLU A 163 19.49 26.02 -1.40
C GLU A 163 18.96 25.85 -2.85
N GLY A 164 17.94 26.62 -3.21
CA GLY A 164 17.31 26.60 -4.54
C GLY A 164 15.98 25.86 -4.65
N GLU A 165 15.44 25.28 -3.57
CA GLU A 165 14.06 24.80 -3.53
C GLU A 165 13.14 25.98 -3.15
N GLU A 166 12.55 26.64 -4.15
CA GLU A 166 11.56 27.71 -3.92
C GLU A 166 10.22 27.11 -3.46
N ASP A 167 9.66 27.67 -2.39
CA ASP A 167 8.33 27.32 -1.88
C ASP A 167 7.26 27.74 -2.91
N CYS A 168 6.76 26.78 -3.69
CA CYS A 168 5.64 26.99 -4.61
C CYS A 168 4.30 26.97 -3.85
N SER A 169 4.16 27.73 -2.78
CA SER A 169 2.86 27.99 -2.17
C SER A 169 2.11 29.04 -3.00
N PRO A 170 0.92 28.73 -3.55
CA PRO A 170 0.11 29.74 -4.22
C PRO A 170 -0.40 30.75 -3.19
N SER A 171 -0.11 32.03 -3.43
CA SER A 171 -0.66 33.19 -2.71
C SER A 171 -2.17 33.35 -2.93
#